data_AF-M2Z6J0-F1
#
_entry.id   AF-M2Z6J0-F1
#
_cell.length_a   1.000
_cell.length_b   1.000
_cell.length_c   1.000
_cell.angle_alpha   90.00
_cell.angle_beta   90.00
_cell.angle_gamma   90.00
#
_symmetry.space_group_name_H-M   'P 1'
#
loop_
_entity.id
_entity.type
_entity.pdbx_description
1 polymer ?
#
loop_
_entity_poly.entity_id
_entity_poly.type
_entity_poly.pdbx_seq_one_letter_code
_entity_poly.pdbx_strand_id
1 'polypeptide(L)' 'MLTGAIGAIRIGPRGGITGLDLPALLIQAKALGYDETLLARLLPFAERGMVVGAAKQQTET' A
#
# COMPACT_ATOMS: atom_id res chain seq x y z
N MET A 1 6.79 13.28 -11.57
CA MET A 1 5.38 12.88 -11.77
C MET A 1 5.12 11.66 -10.92
N LEU A 2 4.30 11.77 -9.87
CA LEU A 2 3.81 10.61 -9.13
C LEU A 2 2.72 9.98 -10.01
N THR A 3 3.08 9.04 -10.90
CA THR A 3 2.06 8.23 -11.59
C THR A 3 1.46 7.32 -10.53
N GLY A 4 0.43 7.81 -9.86
CA GLY A 4 -0.16 7.14 -8.72
C GLY A 4 -0.76 5.82 -9.17
N ALA A 5 -0.21 4.71 -8.69
CA ALA A 5 -0.88 3.42 -8.73
C ALA A 5 -2.09 3.48 -7.79
N ILE A 6 -3.16 4.19 -8.17
CA ILE A 6 -4.39 4.28 -7.39
C ILE A 6 -4.96 2.87 -7.14
N GLY A 7 -4.72 1.93 -8.06
CA GLY A 7 -5.06 0.51 -7.90
C GLY A 7 -4.29 -0.22 -6.78
N ALA A 8 -3.22 0.37 -6.23
CA ALA A 8 -2.47 -0.20 -5.12
C ALA A 8 -2.98 0.24 -3.75
N ILE A 9 -3.97 1.14 -3.66
CA ILE A 9 -4.53 1.61 -2.39
C ILE A 9 -5.96 1.07 -2.25
N ARG A 10 -6.22 0.38 -1.15
CA ARG A 10 -7.57 -0.09 -0.80
C ARG A 10 -8.28 0.98 0.02
N ILE A 11 -9.50 1.32 -0.40
CA ILE A 11 -10.33 2.34 0.24
C ILE A 11 -11.59 1.68 0.81
N GLY A 12 -11.88 1.97 2.07
CA GLY A 12 -13.07 1.52 2.77
C GLY A 12 -14.31 2.36 2.45
N PRO A 13 -15.51 1.91 2.88
CA PRO A 13 -16.80 2.53 2.52
C PRO A 13 -16.97 3.99 2.98
N ARG A 14 -16.13 4.47 3.91
CA ARG A 14 -16.13 5.86 4.40
C ARG A 14 -14.98 6.71 3.84
N GLY A 15 -14.29 6.25 2.77
CA GLY A 15 -13.13 6.95 2.21
C GLY A 15 -11.82 6.73 2.98
N GLY A 16 -11.84 5.89 4.02
CA GLY A 16 -10.67 5.49 4.81
C GLY A 16 -9.69 4.64 4.00
N ILE A 17 -8.37 4.86 4.14
CA ILE A 17 -7.38 3.91 3.61
C ILE A 17 -7.40 2.66 4.50
N THR A 18 -7.68 1.50 3.91
CA THR A 18 -7.79 0.22 4.64
C THR A 18 -6.64 -0.73 4.37
N GLY A 19 -5.81 -0.44 3.36
CA GLY A 19 -4.65 -1.27 3.03
C GLY A 19 -4.04 -0.93 1.68
N LEU A 20 -3.10 -1.77 1.28
CA LEU A 20 -2.49 -1.76 -0.04
C LEU A 20 -2.92 -3.00 -0.81
N ASP A 21 -2.97 -2.92 -2.14
CA ASP A 21 -3.16 -4.09 -2.97
C ASP A 21 -1.83 -4.84 -3.16
N LEU A 22 -1.48 -5.65 -2.16
CA LEU A 22 -0.20 -6.38 -2.11
C LEU A 22 0.08 -7.22 -3.37
N PRO A 23 -0.89 -7.96 -3.95
CA PRO A 23 -0.67 -8.67 -5.21
C PRO A 23 -0.29 -7.73 -6.36
N ALA A 24 -0.99 -6.61 -6.54
CA ALA A 24 -0.66 -5.63 -7.58
C ALA A 24 0.74 -5.03 -7.38
N LEU A 25 1.10 -4.74 -6.13
CA LEU A 25 2.43 -4.24 -5.78
C LEU A 25 3.53 -5.27 -6.08
N LEU A 26 3.31 -6.55 -5.80
CA LEU A 26 4.28 -7.61 -6.11
C LEU A 26 4.44 -7.81 -7.62
N ILE A 27 3.34 -7.79 -8.39
CA ILE A 27 3.38 -7.86 -9.87
C ILE A 27 4.20 -6.70 -10.43
N GLN A 28 3.94 -5.48 -9.95
CA GLN A 28 4.66 -4.29 -10.40
C GLN A 28 6.13 -4.33 -9.98
N ALA A 29 6.41 -4.78 -8.76
CA ALA A 29 7.77 -4.89 -8.27
C ALA A 29 8.61 -5.89 -9.07
N LYS A 30 8.01 -7.02 -9.43
CA LYS A 30 8.62 -8.02 -10.32
C LYS A 30 8.93 -7.44 -11.69
N ALA A 31 8.00 -6.67 -12.28
CA ALA A 31 8.22 -6.00 -13.56
C ALA A 31 9.36 -4.97 -13.51
N LEU A 32 9.65 -4.42 -12.33
CA LEU A 32 10.75 -3.48 -12.07
C LEU A 32 12.06 -4.18 -11.65
N GLY A 33 12.08 -5.52 -11.58
CA GLY A 33 13.27 -6.29 -11.22
C GLY A 33 13.61 -6.32 -9.73
N TYR A 34 12.67 -5.95 -8.85
CA TYR A 34 12.87 -6.10 -7.41
C TYR A 34 12.77 -7.57 -6.97
N ASP A 35 13.41 -7.89 -5.84
CA ASP A 35 13.31 -9.21 -5.21
C ASP A 35 11.89 -9.42 -4.63
N GLU A 36 11.13 -10.28 -5.32
CA GLU A 36 9.76 -10.65 -4.97
C GLU A 36 9.67 -11.27 -3.57
N THR A 37 10.64 -12.09 -3.16
CA THR A 37 10.63 -12.78 -1.87
C THR A 37 10.91 -11.80 -0.74
N LEU A 38 11.87 -10.91 -0.93
CA LEU A 38 12.18 -9.86 0.04
C LEU A 38 10.99 -8.90 0.21
N LEU A 39 10.38 -8.48 -0.89
CA LEU A 39 9.22 -7.58 -0.84
C LEU A 39 8.00 -8.25 -0.23
N ALA A 40 7.72 -9.52 -0.54
CA ALA A 40 6.63 -10.27 0.09
C ALA A 40 6.78 -10.34 1.62
N ARG A 41 8.01 -10.32 2.13
CA ARG A 41 8.29 -10.27 3.57
C ARG A 41 8.11 -8.86 4.15
N LEU A 42 8.53 -7.82 3.45
CA LEU A 42 8.58 -6.46 3.99
C LEU A 42 7.26 -5.67 3.81
N LEU A 43 6.57 -5.86 2.69
CA LEU A 43 5.34 -5.14 2.33
C LEU A 43 4.24 -5.20 3.41
N PRO A 44 3.96 -6.33 4.07
CA PRO A 44 2.95 -6.39 5.13
C PRO A 44 3.26 -5.52 6.36
N PHE A 45 4.53 -5.18 6.59
CA PHE A 45 4.91 -4.26 7.67
C PHE A 45 4.73 -2.80 7.23
N ALA A 46 5.10 -2.49 5.99
CA ALA A 46 4.89 -1.18 5.40
C ALA A 46 3.39 -0.82 5.32
N GLU A 47 2.55 -1.75 4.85
CA GLU A 47 1.09 -1.58 4.80
C GLU A 47 0.52 -1.23 6.19
N ARG A 48 0.88 -1.99 7.23
CA ARG A 48 0.42 -1.72 8.59
C ARG A 48 0.78 -0.31 9.07
N GLY A 49 2.02 0.12 8.83
CA GLY A 49 2.46 1.48 9.17
C GLY A 49 1.67 2.56 8.42
N MET A 50 1.43 2.35 7.12
CA MET A 50 0.67 3.28 6.28
C MET A 50 -0.79 3.37 6.69
N VAL A 51 -1.45 2.24 6.98
CA VAL A 51 -2.85 2.22 7.42
C VAL A 51 -3.01 2.92 8.77
N VAL A 52 -2.11 2.65 9.73
CA VAL A 52 -2.13 3.33 11.04
C VAL A 52 -1.86 4.83 10.89
N GLY A 53 -0.89 5.21 10.05
CA GLY A 53 -0.60 6.61 9.76
C GLY A 53 -1.80 7.34 9.15
N ALA A 54 -2.42 6.74 8.13
CA ALA A 54 -3.60 7.29 7.47
C ALA A 54 -4.78 7.47 8.43
N ALA A 55 -5.03 6.49 9.30
CA ALA A 55 -6.09 6.58 10.31
C ALA A 55 -5.89 7.74 11.29
N LYS A 56 -4.63 8.01 11.69
CA LYS A 56 -4.29 9.16 12.55
C LYS A 56 -4.59 10.48 11.85
N GLN A 57 -4.15 10.64 10.61
CA GLN A 57 -4.38 11.87 9.84
C GLN A 57 -5.89 12.14 9.63
N GLN A 58 -6.70 11.10 9.46
CA GLN A 58 -8.15 11.24 9.32
C GLN A 58 -8.88 11.64 10.61
N THR A 59 -8.27 11.43 11.77
CA THR A 59 -8.86 11.81 13.06
C THR A 59 -8.49 13.25 13.43
N GLU A 60 -7.41 13.79 12.87
CA GLU A 60 -6.88 15.14 13.12
C GLU A 60 -7.41 16.21 12.13
N THR A 61 -8.21 15.80 11.15
CA THR A 61 -8.82 16.67 10.13
C THR A 61 -10.33 16.73 10.30
#